data_AF-A0A7Y6IUJ6-F1
#
_entry.id   AF-A0A7Y6IUJ6-F1
#
_cell.length_a   1.000
_cell.length_b   1.000
_cell.length_c   1.000
_cell.angle_alpha   90.00
_cell.angle_beta   90.00
_cell.angle_gamma   90.00
#
_symmetry.space_group_name_H-M   'P 1'
#
loop_
_entity.id
_entity.type
_entity.pdbx_description
1 polymer ?
#
loop_
_entity_poly.entity_id
_entity_poly.type
_entity_poly.pdbx_seq_one_letter_code
_entity_poly.pdbx_strand_id
1 'polypeptide(L)'
;MNTEEPEDPQRQRLREHLETILIRTEKAAPWHDEAGRLRSLVNHEGFVPVRTRLAIEDLEFLAGARQEVLTFAELTLRLLDLHQPRDAGGITSDSAHPILRCRSCMWRWPCPTFRAMSESFGGALDGLSEPA
;
A
#
# COMPACT_ATOMS: atom_id res chain seq x y z
N MET A 1 -30.47 -3.96 -14.34
CA MET A 1 -30.37 -2.99 -13.23
C MET A 1 -29.28 -3.52 -12.32
N ASN A 2 -28.05 -3.07 -12.53
CA ASN A 2 -26.91 -3.53 -11.73
C ASN A 2 -27.00 -2.78 -10.42
N THR A 3 -27.58 -3.41 -9.41
CA THR A 3 -27.48 -2.92 -8.03
C THR A 3 -26.00 -2.89 -7.71
N GLU A 4 -25.42 -1.70 -7.62
CA GLU A 4 -24.07 -1.52 -7.09
C GLU A 4 -24.11 -2.13 -5.68
N GLU A 5 -23.58 -3.35 -5.53
CA GLU A 5 -23.41 -3.95 -4.22
C GLU A 5 -22.57 -2.96 -3.41
N PRO A 6 -23.02 -2.58 -2.19
CA PRO A 6 -22.34 -1.58 -1.40
C PRO A 6 -20.88 -2.00 -1.25
N GLU A 7 -19.98 -1.13 -1.70
CA GLU A 7 -18.55 -1.39 -1.70
C GLU A 7 -18.09 -1.74 -0.28
N ASP A 8 -17.35 -2.85 -0.13
CA ASP A 8 -16.88 -3.31 1.17
C ASP A 8 -16.12 -2.15 1.89
N PRO A 9 -16.62 -1.68 3.05
CA PRO A 9 -16.02 -0.53 3.74
C PRO A 9 -14.56 -0.73 4.11
N GLN A 10 -14.13 -1.97 4.40
CA GLN A 10 -12.74 -2.28 4.68
C GLN A 10 -11.89 -2.12 3.42
N ARG A 11 -12.40 -2.58 2.28
CA ARG A 11 -11.72 -2.43 0.99
C ARG A 11 -11.61 -0.96 0.59
N GLN A 12 -12.65 -0.17 0.82
CA GLN A 12 -12.64 1.26 0.52
C GLN A 12 -11.60 2.01 1.36
N ARG A 13 -11.54 1.77 2.68
CA ARG A 13 -10.50 2.33 3.54
C ARG A 13 -9.09 1.95 3.09
N LEU A 14 -8.89 0.70 2.69
CA LEU A 14 -7.61 0.23 2.18
C LEU A 14 -7.22 0.94 0.87
N ARG A 15 -8.18 1.16 -0.04
CA ARG A 15 -7.94 1.96 -1.26
C ARG A 15 -7.50 3.37 -0.92
N GLU A 16 -8.26 4.09 -0.10
CA GLU A 16 -7.97 5.49 0.27
C GLU A 16 -6.58 5.62 0.91
N HIS A 17 -6.20 4.64 1.73
CA HIS A 17 -4.87 4.58 2.33
C HIS A 17 -3.76 4.42 1.27
N LEU A 18 -3.93 3.49 0.33
CA LEU A 18 -2.95 3.23 -0.74
C LEU A 18 -2.84 4.40 -1.72
N GLU A 19 -3.96 5.03 -2.07
CA GLU A 19 -3.98 6.28 -2.87
C GLU A 19 -3.26 7.41 -2.14
N THR A 20 -3.42 7.52 -0.82
CA THR A 20 -2.68 8.49 -0.01
C THR A 20 -1.18 8.22 -0.03
N ILE A 21 -0.74 6.96 0.06
CA ILE A 21 0.68 6.58 -0.08
C ILE A 21 1.20 6.96 -1.46
N LEU A 22 0.44 6.67 -2.52
CA LEU A 22 0.80 6.99 -3.89
C LEU A 22 1.02 8.50 -4.05
N ILE A 23 0.03 9.31 -3.68
CA ILE A 23 0.09 10.77 -3.78
C ILE A 23 1.26 11.36 -2.98
N ARG A 24 1.50 10.85 -1.76
CA ARG A 24 2.62 11.33 -0.92
C ARG A 24 3.97 10.97 -1.55
N THR A 25 4.10 9.77 -2.07
CA THR A 25 5.34 9.29 -2.71
C THR A 25 5.63 10.02 -4.02
N GLU A 26 4.60 10.28 -4.83
CA GLU A 26 4.73 11.07 -6.07
C GLU A 26 5.26 12.48 -5.78
N LYS A 27 4.75 13.11 -4.71
CA LYS A 27 5.15 14.47 -4.28
C LYS A 27 6.49 14.52 -3.55
N ALA A 28 6.98 13.39 -3.04
CA ALA A 28 8.27 13.35 -2.35
C ALA A 28 9.40 13.66 -3.35
N ALA A 29 10.35 14.51 -2.94
CA ALA A 29 11.54 14.76 -3.73
C ALA A 29 12.37 13.46 -3.82
N PRO A 30 12.83 13.04 -5.02
CA PRO A 30 13.68 11.87 -5.16
C PRO A 30 15.03 12.15 -4.50
N TRP A 31 15.49 11.22 -3.67
CA TRP A 31 16.80 11.31 -3.03
C TRP A 31 17.95 11.01 -3.99
N HIS A 32 17.71 10.61 -5.24
CA HIS A 32 18.79 10.21 -6.15
C HIS A 32 19.82 11.33 -6.41
N ASP A 33 19.36 12.55 -6.71
CA ASP A 33 20.23 13.71 -6.96
C ASP A 33 20.89 14.18 -5.67
N GLU A 34 20.13 14.16 -4.56
CA GLU A 34 20.63 14.57 -3.26
C GLU A 34 21.63 13.55 -2.70
N ALA A 35 21.45 12.25 -2.98
CA ALA A 35 22.39 11.20 -2.65
C ALA A 35 23.70 11.34 -3.45
N GLY A 36 23.65 11.82 -4.69
CA GLY A 36 24.84 12.19 -5.46
C GLY A 36 25.61 13.35 -4.81
N ARG A 37 24.89 14.40 -4.37
CA ARG A 37 25.48 15.51 -3.60
C ARG A 37 26.01 15.07 -2.24
N LEU A 38 25.28 14.23 -1.51
CA LEU A 38 25.70 13.71 -0.21
C LEU A 38 26.90 12.76 -0.37
N ARG A 39 26.98 11.95 -1.44
CA ARG A 39 28.15 11.09 -1.75
C ARG A 39 29.45 11.88 -1.85
N SER A 40 29.44 13.09 -2.43
CA SER A 40 30.66 13.90 -2.53
C SER A 40 31.04 14.56 -1.19
N LEU A 41 30.13 14.59 -0.23
CA LEU A 41 30.35 15.10 1.13
C LEU A 41 30.76 13.99 2.12
N VAL A 42 30.95 12.76 1.62
CA VAL A 42 31.44 11.63 2.40
C VAL A 42 32.90 11.86 2.75
N ASN A 43 33.21 11.94 4.04
CA ASN A 43 34.56 12.08 4.54
C ASN A 43 35.39 10.81 4.29
N HIS A 44 36.70 10.88 4.52
CA HIS A 44 37.63 9.76 4.32
C HIS A 44 37.35 8.51 5.19
N GLU A 45 36.47 8.64 6.21
CA GLU A 45 36.01 7.54 7.05
C GLU A 45 34.65 6.97 6.60
N GLY A 46 34.05 7.50 5.53
CA GLY A 46 32.78 7.03 4.98
C GLY A 46 31.52 7.76 5.47
N PHE A 47 31.65 8.94 6.12
CA PHE A 47 30.51 9.66 6.71
C PHE A 47 30.31 11.08 6.17
N VAL A 48 29.06 11.48 5.93
CA VAL A 48 28.66 12.89 5.71
C VAL A 48 28.29 13.51 7.06
N PRO A 49 28.72 14.74 7.42
CA PRO A 49 28.32 15.39 8.67
C PRO A 49 26.88 15.92 8.57
N VAL A 50 25.92 15.02 8.42
CA VAL A 50 24.58 15.17 8.97
C VAL A 50 24.73 14.82 10.47
N ARG A 51 24.01 15.46 11.40
CA ARG A 51 24.06 15.05 12.82
C ARG A 51 23.53 13.61 13.08
N THR A 52 23.32 12.83 12.03
CA THR A 52 22.90 11.43 12.01
C THR A 52 23.95 10.61 11.27
N ARG A 53 24.34 9.46 11.83
CA ARG A 53 25.31 8.54 11.22
C ARG A 53 24.55 7.65 10.23
N LEU A 54 24.75 7.84 8.93
CA LEU A 54 24.15 7.01 7.87
C LEU A 54 25.20 6.04 7.34
N ALA A 55 24.85 4.76 7.25
CA ALA A 55 25.64 3.76 6.56
C ALA A 55 25.46 3.88 5.04
N ILE A 56 26.31 3.21 4.26
CA ILE A 56 26.21 3.22 2.79
C ILE A 56 24.87 2.59 2.36
N GLU A 57 24.46 1.54 3.04
CA GLU A 57 23.21 0.82 2.83
C GLU A 57 21.99 1.74 3.04
N ASP A 58 22.04 2.65 4.02
CA ASP A 58 20.98 3.63 4.25
C ASP A 58 20.83 4.60 3.07
N LEU A 59 21.96 5.05 2.50
CA LEU A 59 21.96 5.96 1.35
C LEU A 59 21.46 5.27 0.07
N GLU A 60 21.83 4.01 -0.14
CA GLU A 60 21.36 3.22 -1.27
C GLU A 60 19.86 2.95 -1.17
N PHE A 61 19.38 2.56 0.01
CA PHE A 61 17.96 2.42 0.29
C PHE A 61 17.21 3.73 0.01
N LEU A 62 17.66 4.85 0.57
CA LEU A 62 17.00 6.16 0.39
C LEU A 62 16.97 6.59 -1.08
N ALA A 63 18.05 6.36 -1.83
CA ALA A 63 18.14 6.72 -3.24
C ALA A 63 17.07 6.00 -4.11
N GLY A 64 16.77 4.74 -3.81
CA GLY A 64 15.75 3.94 -4.51
C GLY A 64 14.35 4.02 -3.91
N ALA A 65 14.23 4.34 -2.62
CA ALA A 65 13.01 4.19 -1.83
C ALA A 65 11.77 4.83 -2.46
N ARG A 66 11.90 6.04 -3.01
CA ARG A 66 10.76 6.71 -3.68
C ARG A 66 10.23 5.88 -4.84
N GLN A 67 11.11 5.38 -5.70
CA GLN A 67 10.70 4.64 -6.89
C GLN A 67 10.14 3.26 -6.52
N GLU A 68 10.77 2.57 -5.57
CA GLU A 68 10.29 1.28 -5.09
C GLU A 68 8.91 1.39 -4.43
N VAL A 69 8.72 2.36 -3.52
CA VAL A 69 7.42 2.60 -2.87
C VAL A 69 6.34 2.97 -3.88
N LEU A 70 6.66 3.77 -4.90
CA LEU A 70 5.72 4.10 -5.97
C LEU A 70 5.27 2.84 -6.71
N THR A 71 6.21 2.01 -7.14
CA THR A 71 5.93 0.75 -7.85
C THR A 71 5.14 -0.23 -6.97
N PHE A 72 5.47 -0.33 -5.67
CA PHE A 72 4.71 -1.17 -4.74
C PHE A 72 3.28 -0.65 -4.52
N ALA A 73 3.08 0.66 -4.37
CA ALA A 73 1.75 1.26 -4.20
C ALA A 73 0.87 1.02 -5.43
N GLU A 74 1.40 1.23 -6.65
CA GLU A 74 0.70 0.93 -7.90
C GLU A 74 0.32 -0.55 -8.03
N LEU A 75 1.26 -1.46 -7.75
CA LEU A 75 1.00 -2.90 -7.79
C LEU A 75 -0.10 -3.28 -6.81
N THR A 76 -0.04 -2.74 -5.59
CA THR A 76 -1.01 -3.05 -4.53
C THR A 76 -2.41 -2.55 -4.88
N LEU A 77 -2.53 -1.36 -5.48
CA LEU A 77 -3.80 -0.86 -6.01
C LEU A 77 -4.36 -1.77 -7.11
N ARG A 78 -3.52 -2.21 -8.07
CA ARG A 78 -3.93 -3.17 -9.11
C ARG A 78 -4.39 -4.50 -8.51
N LEU A 79 -3.72 -5.01 -7.49
CA LEU A 79 -4.14 -6.22 -6.77
C LEU A 79 -5.49 -6.00 -6.06
N LEU A 80 -5.71 -4.85 -5.44
CA LEU A 80 -6.97 -4.51 -4.78
C LEU A 80 -8.14 -4.44 -5.77
N ASP A 81 -7.87 -3.95 -6.98
CA ASP A 81 -8.85 -3.87 -8.07
C ASP A 81 -9.13 -5.24 -8.69
N LEU A 82 -8.17 -6.17 -8.69
CA LEU A 82 -8.44 -7.55 -9.08
C LEU A 82 -9.25 -8.30 -8.02
N HIS A 83 -8.94 -8.05 -6.74
CA HIS A 83 -9.55 -8.73 -5.61
C HIS A 83 -10.74 -7.93 -5.05
N GLN A 84 -11.90 -8.12 -5.67
CA GLN A 84 -13.17 -7.48 -5.26
C GLN A 84 -14.20 -8.53 -4.84
N PRO A 85 -15.14 -8.21 -3.93
CA PRO A 85 -16.30 -9.05 -3.69
C PRO A 85 -17.17 -9.14 -4.96
N ARG A 86 -17.81 -10.30 -5.14
CA ARG A 86 -18.79 -10.56 -6.18
C ARG A 86 -19.77 -11.60 -5.65
N ASP A 87 -21.06 -11.42 -5.91
CA ASP A 87 -22.03 -12.49 -5.72
C ASP A 87 -21.67 -13.73 -6.54
N ALA A 88 -21.62 -14.88 -5.86
CA ALA A 88 -21.34 -16.18 -6.47
C ALA A 88 -22.49 -16.67 -7.37
N GLY A 89 -23.67 -16.02 -7.35
CA GLY A 89 -24.80 -16.33 -8.22
C GLY A 89 -25.40 -17.72 -7.96
N GLY A 90 -25.18 -18.27 -6.77
CA GLY A 90 -25.74 -19.55 -6.35
C GLY A 90 -27.19 -19.42 -5.94
N ILE A 91 -27.95 -20.52 -6.02
CA ILE A 91 -29.30 -20.62 -5.45
C ILE A 91 -29.14 -20.58 -3.92
N THR A 92 -29.10 -19.38 -3.34
CA THR A 92 -29.06 -19.18 -1.89
C THR A 92 -30.49 -19.20 -1.34
N SER A 93 -30.69 -19.87 -0.21
CA SER A 93 -31.94 -19.83 0.54
C SER A 93 -32.20 -18.47 1.19
N ASP A 94 -31.15 -17.64 1.30
CA ASP A 94 -31.21 -16.27 1.79
C ASP A 94 -30.65 -15.32 0.72
N SER A 95 -31.55 -14.77 -0.10
CA SER A 95 -31.22 -13.77 -1.12
C SER A 95 -30.89 -12.40 -0.54
N ALA A 96 -31.16 -12.16 0.76
CA ALA A 96 -30.81 -10.92 1.42
C ALA A 96 -29.33 -10.92 1.88
N HIS A 97 -28.71 -12.09 2.04
CA HIS A 97 -27.31 -12.24 2.44
C HIS A 97 -26.55 -13.23 1.53
N PRO A 98 -26.29 -12.87 0.27
CA PRO A 98 -25.58 -13.74 -0.65
C PRO A 98 -24.15 -14.06 -0.15
N ILE A 99 -23.68 -15.28 -0.42
CA ILE A 99 -22.30 -15.65 -0.13
C ILE A 99 -21.39 -14.97 -1.16
N LEU A 100 -20.68 -13.93 -0.72
CA LEU A 100 -19.72 -13.22 -1.55
C LEU A 100 -18.44 -14.05 -1.73
N ARG A 101 -17.93 -14.04 -2.96
CA ARG A 101 -16.62 -14.60 -3.32
C ARG A 101 -15.75 -13.53 -3.95
N CYS A 102 -14.45 -13.71 -3.87
CA CYS A 102 -13.53 -12.83 -4.59
C CYS A 102 -13.65 -13.07 -6.10
N ARG A 103 -13.78 -11.99 -6.88
CA ARG A 103 -13.84 -12.01 -8.34
C ARG A 103 -12.63 -12.68 -9.00
N SER A 104 -11.43 -12.50 -8.43
CA SER A 104 -10.18 -13.00 -9.02
C SER A 104 -9.90 -14.46 -8.66
N CYS A 105 -9.85 -14.78 -7.36
CA CYS A 105 -9.46 -16.12 -6.91
C CYS A 105 -10.65 -17.06 -6.63
N MET A 106 -11.89 -16.56 -6.59
CA MET A 106 -13.12 -17.33 -6.31
C MET A 106 -13.24 -17.92 -4.88
N TRP A 107 -12.32 -17.56 -3.97
CA TRP A 107 -12.41 -17.89 -2.55
C TRP A 107 -13.50 -17.07 -1.87
N ARG A 108 -14.02 -17.56 -0.73
CA ARG A 108 -14.98 -16.80 0.09
C ARG A 108 -14.39 -15.43 0.44
N TRP A 109 -15.16 -14.37 0.25
CA TRP A 109 -14.76 -13.02 0.61
C TRP A 109 -14.82 -12.81 2.13
N PRO A 110 -13.87 -12.09 2.75
CA PRO A 110 -12.62 -11.61 2.17
C PRO A 110 -11.63 -12.75 1.93
N CYS A 111 -11.03 -12.76 0.73
CA CYS A 111 -10.08 -13.80 0.32
C CYS A 111 -8.70 -13.65 0.99
N PRO A 112 -7.86 -14.70 1.01
CA PRO A 112 -6.55 -14.64 1.69
C PRO A 112 -5.65 -13.50 1.21
N THR A 113 -5.62 -13.21 -0.09
CA THR A 113 -4.83 -12.10 -0.64
C THR A 113 -5.29 -10.75 -0.08
N PHE A 114 -6.60 -10.50 -0.07
CA PHE A 114 -7.14 -9.26 0.49
C PHE A 114 -6.87 -9.13 1.99
N ARG A 115 -6.93 -10.25 2.75
CA ARG A 115 -6.58 -10.27 4.18
C ARG A 115 -5.12 -9.92 4.39
N ALA A 116 -4.20 -10.55 3.65
CA ALA A 116 -2.77 -10.25 3.74
C ALA A 116 -2.46 -8.78 3.38
N MET A 117 -3.13 -8.22 2.36
CA MET A 117 -3.03 -6.79 2.03
C MET A 117 -3.57 -5.90 3.16
N SER A 118 -4.75 -6.23 3.69
CA SER A 118 -5.34 -5.50 4.82
C SER A 118 -4.47 -5.56 6.07
N GLU A 119 -3.79 -6.67 6.33
CA GLU A 119 -2.86 -6.80 7.46
C GLU A 119 -1.59 -5.97 7.23
N SER A 120 -1.04 -6.00 6.01
CA SER A 120 0.20 -5.28 5.66
C SER A 120 0.03 -3.76 5.66
N PHE A 121 -1.14 -3.26 5.25
CA PHE A 121 -1.40 -1.83 5.06
C PHE A 121 -2.43 -1.24 6.03
N GLY A 122 -3.22 -2.08 6.71
CA GLY A 122 -4.28 -1.64 7.63
C GLY A 122 -3.76 -1.18 8.99
N GLY A 123 -2.61 -1.68 9.47
CA GLY A 123 -2.02 -1.25 10.74
C GLY A 123 -1.61 0.24 10.77
N ALA A 124 -1.39 0.85 9.59
CA ALA A 124 -1.09 2.28 9.48
C ALA A 124 -2.33 3.18 9.63
N LEU A 125 -3.55 2.62 9.60
CA LEU A 125 -4.80 3.36 9.82
C LEU A 125 -5.12 3.51 11.32
N ASP A 126 -4.66 2.59 12.17
CA ASP A 126 -4.88 2.65 13.62
C ASP A 126 -3.91 3.62 14.32
N GLY A 127 -2.66 3.73 13.84
CA GLY A 127 -1.62 4.56 14.46
C GLY A 127 -1.74 6.08 14.27
N LEU A 128 -2.75 6.56 13.52
CA LEU A 128 -3.03 8.00 13.34
C LEU A 128 -4.19 8.51 14.21
N SER A 129 -4.78 7.65 15.04
CA SER A 129 -5.97 7.96 15.84
C SER A 129 -5.69 8.30 17.31
N GLU A 130 -4.42 8.37 17.75
CA GLU A 130 -4.07 8.88 19.09
C GLU A 130 -3.69 10.36 19.03
N PRO A 131 -4.54 11.29 19.51
CA PRO A 131 -4.09 12.63 19.83
C PRO A 131 -3.28 12.60 21.14
N ALA A 132 -2.06 13.13 21.09
CA ALA A 132 -1.34 13.57 22.29
C ALA A 132 -1.99 14.83 22.89
#